data_AF-A0A5C7MDH1-F1
#
_entry.id   AF-A0A5C7MDH1-F1
#
_cell.length_a   1.000
_cell.length_b   1.000
_cell.length_c   1.000
_cell.angle_alpha   90.00
_cell.angle_beta   90.00
_cell.angle_gamma   90.00
#
_symmetry.space_group_name_H-M   'P 1'
#
loop_
_entity.id
_entity.type
_entity.pdbx_description
1 polymer ?
#
loop_
_entity_poly.entity_id
_entity_poly.type
_entity_poly.pdbx_seq_one_letter_code
_entity_poly.pdbx_strand_id
1 'polypeptide(L)'
;MVEEKLKHKDADLLERITNNDYSAFEMLYNRYWELVYNTAYKRLNDSGLCKDIVQDLFLDIWERRNSIQIENFPGYVNKATKYIVYKI
;
A
#
# COMPACT_ATOMS: atom_id res chain seq x y z
N MET A 1 -2.64 20.59 -13.50
CA MET A 1 -3.25 19.28 -13.21
C MET A 1 -2.42 18.55 -12.16
N VAL A 2 -2.43 19.01 -10.90
CA VAL A 2 -1.66 18.37 -9.79
C VAL A 2 -2.50 18.26 -8.51
N GLU A 3 -3.57 19.05 -8.37
CA GLU A 3 -4.33 19.18 -7.11
C GLU A 3 -5.31 18.04 -6.82
N GLU A 4 -5.62 17.16 -7.78
CA GLU A 4 -6.67 16.14 -7.59
C GLU A 4 -6.17 14.91 -6.80
N LYS A 5 -4.86 14.63 -6.81
CA LYS A 5 -4.26 13.47 -6.11
C LYS A 5 -4.26 13.57 -4.58
N LEU A 6 -4.40 14.77 -4.02
CA LEU A 6 -4.28 15.05 -2.57
C LEU A 6 -5.62 15.35 -1.89
N LYS A 7 -6.76 15.28 -2.60
CA LYS A 7 -8.05 15.75 -2.10
C LYS A 7 -8.65 14.90 -0.96
N HIS A 8 -8.18 13.66 -0.79
CA HIS A 8 -8.65 12.73 0.24
C HIS A 8 -7.52 12.30 1.18
N LYS A 9 -7.79 12.34 2.49
CA LYS A 9 -6.87 11.82 3.51
C LYS A 9 -6.84 10.31 3.43
N ASP A 10 -5.75 9.69 3.87
CA ASP A 10 -5.64 8.23 3.86
C ASP A 10 -6.74 7.56 4.69
N ALA A 11 -7.13 8.17 5.82
CA ALA A 11 -8.24 7.69 6.63
C ALA A 11 -9.56 7.61 5.84
N ASP A 12 -9.88 8.66 5.07
CA ASP A 12 -11.09 8.70 4.23
C ASP A 12 -11.04 7.62 3.13
N LEU A 13 -9.86 7.41 2.53
CA LEU A 13 -9.67 6.37 1.53
C LEU A 13 -9.83 4.97 2.15
N LEU A 14 -9.27 4.75 3.34
CA LEU A 14 -9.38 3.48 4.06
C LEU A 14 -10.83 3.15 4.43
N GLU A 15 -11.59 4.13 4.91
CA GLU A 15 -13.02 3.95 5.19
C GLU A 15 -13.82 3.61 3.92
N ARG A 16 -13.51 4.26 2.80
CA ARG A 16 -14.15 3.91 1.52
C ARG A 16 -13.77 2.51 1.05
N ILE A 17 -12.52 2.11 1.24
CA ILE A 17 -12.01 0.78 0.90
C ILE A 17 -12.76 -0.31 1.67
N THR A 18 -13.06 -0.13 2.97
CA THR A 18 -13.86 -1.11 3.73
C THR A 18 -15.27 -1.26 3.15
N ASN A 19 -15.80 -0.22 2.51
CA ASN A 19 -17.07 -0.24 1.78
C ASN A 19 -16.97 -0.75 0.32
N ASN A 20 -15.88 -1.45 -0.04
CA ASN A 20 -15.60 -2.00 -1.38
C ASN A 20 -15.42 -0.93 -2.49
N ASP A 21 -15.03 0.28 -2.14
CA ASP A 21 -14.71 1.32 -3.12
C ASP A 21 -13.35 1.04 -3.79
N TYR A 22 -13.39 0.45 -4.97
CA TYR A 22 -12.20 0.18 -5.79
C TYR A 22 -11.46 1.44 -6.21
N SER A 23 -12.15 2.56 -6.42
CA SER A 23 -11.49 3.82 -6.78
C SER A 23 -10.66 4.36 -5.62
N ALA A 24 -11.18 4.27 -4.39
CA ALA A 24 -10.41 4.62 -3.19
C ALA A 24 -9.16 3.74 -3.03
N PHE A 25 -9.27 2.44 -3.32
CA PHE A 25 -8.13 1.52 -3.32
C PHE A 25 -7.09 1.89 -4.38
N GLU A 26 -7.52 2.17 -5.61
CA GLU A 26 -6.63 2.59 -6.69
C GLU A 26 -5.91 3.90 -6.35
N MET A 27 -6.60 4.87 -5.75
CA MET A 27 -5.98 6.12 -5.28
C MET A 27 -4.91 5.85 -4.23
N LEU A 28 -5.19 4.96 -3.27
CA LEU A 28 -4.25 4.59 -2.21
C LEU A 28 -3.04 3.82 -2.76
N TYR A 29 -3.28 2.86 -3.66
CA TYR A 29 -2.24 2.14 -4.40
C TYR A 29 -1.31 3.10 -5.14
N ASN A 30 -1.89 3.97 -5.97
CA ASN A 30 -1.13 4.96 -6.75
C ASN A 30 -0.30 5.92 -5.88
N ARG A 31 -0.72 6.15 -4.63
CA ARG A 31 -0.01 7.01 -3.67
C ARG A 31 1.17 6.29 -3.02
N TYR A 32 1.12 4.98 -2.82
CA TYR A 32 2.07 4.25 -1.96
C TYR A 32 2.87 3.14 -2.63
N TRP A 33 2.56 2.74 -3.87
CA TRP A 33 3.28 1.67 -4.56
C TRP A 33 4.78 1.97 -4.70
N GLU A 34 5.17 3.21 -5.03
CA GLU A 34 6.58 3.60 -5.15
C GLU A 34 7.31 3.52 -3.81
N LEU A 35 6.64 3.86 -2.70
CA LEU A 35 7.23 3.77 -1.37
C LEU A 35 7.54 2.31 -1.02
N VAL A 36 6.60 1.41 -1.28
CA VAL A 36 6.77 -0.04 -1.05
C VAL A 36 7.89 -0.58 -1.94
N TYR A 37 7.83 -0.29 -3.24
CA TYR A 37 8.85 -0.72 -4.21
C TYR A 37 10.25 -0.26 -3.79
N ASN A 38 10.42 1.04 -3.53
CA ASN A 38 11.73 1.60 -3.17
C ASN A 38 12.23 1.10 -1.82
N THR A 39 11.34 0.83 -0.87
CA THR A 39 11.71 0.25 0.43
C THR A 39 12.21 -1.18 0.26
N ALA A 40 11.54 -1.98 -0.57
CA ALA A 40 11.97 -3.34 -0.86
C ALA A 40 13.28 -3.38 -1.67
N TYR A 41 13.37 -2.52 -2.69
CA TYR A 41 14.51 -2.49 -3.62
C TYR A 41 15.82 -2.17 -2.92
N LYS A 42 15.79 -1.29 -1.91
CA LYS A 42 16.97 -0.98 -1.07
C LYS A 42 17.59 -2.22 -0.42
N ARG A 43 16.83 -3.30 -0.22
CA ARG A 43 17.29 -4.51 0.45
C ARG A 43 17.52 -5.68 -0.50
N LEU A 44 16.64 -5.85 -1.49
CA LEU A 44 16.64 -7.01 -2.38
C LEU A 44 17.47 -6.77 -3.65
N ASN A 45 17.53 -5.51 -4.13
CA ASN A 45 18.14 -5.15 -5.41
C ASN A 45 17.65 -6.01 -6.60
N ASP A 46 16.39 -6.45 -6.53
CA ASP A 46 15.72 -7.27 -7.54
C ASP A 46 14.38 -6.62 -7.89
N SER A 47 14.23 -6.16 -9.14
CA SER A 47 13.03 -5.46 -9.58
C SER A 47 11.80 -6.39 -9.66
N GLY A 48 11.99 -7.66 -10.00
CA GLY A 48 10.93 -8.65 -10.10
C GLY A 48 10.31 -8.90 -8.72
N LEU A 49 11.16 -9.27 -7.75
CA LEU A 49 10.72 -9.49 -6.36
C LEU A 49 10.07 -8.24 -5.76
N CYS A 50 10.58 -7.04 -6.07
CA CYS A 50 9.98 -5.81 -5.57
C CYS A 50 8.58 -5.56 -6.15
N LYS A 51 8.33 -5.90 -7.42
CA LYS A 51 6.99 -5.79 -8.02
C LYS A 51 6.02 -6.79 -7.41
N ASP A 52 6.48 -8.01 -7.17
CA ASP A 52 5.67 -9.06 -6.55
C ASP A 52 5.27 -8.65 -5.11
N ILE A 53 6.22 -8.13 -4.32
CA ILE A 53 5.93 -7.62 -2.97
C ILE A 53 4.91 -6.49 -2.98
N VAL A 54 4.99 -5.56 -3.95
CA VAL A 54 3.99 -4.50 -4.10
C VAL A 54 2.62 -5.15 -4.34
N GLN A 55 2.53 -6.04 -5.33
CA GLN A 55 1.25 -6.68 -5.66
C GLN A 55 0.67 -7.44 -4.46
N ASP A 56 1.45 -8.33 -3.85
CA ASP A 56 1.01 -9.17 -2.73
C ASP A 56 0.58 -8.35 -1.52
N LEU A 57 1.34 -7.29 -1.18
CA LEU A 57 1.00 -6.43 -0.05
C LEU A 57 -0.33 -5.70 -0.26
N PHE A 58 -0.55 -5.13 -1.45
CA PHE A 58 -1.79 -4.42 -1.73
C PHE A 58 -2.97 -5.39 -1.91
N LEU A 59 -2.76 -6.58 -2.45
CA LEU A 59 -3.76 -7.64 -2.50
C LEU A 59 -4.18 -8.09 -1.09
N ASP A 60 -3.23 -8.33 -0.17
CA ASP A 60 -3.53 -8.68 1.24
C ASP A 60 -4.36 -7.59 1.92
N ILE A 61 -4.02 -6.31 1.70
CA ILE A 61 -4.80 -5.17 2.22
C ILE A 61 -6.22 -5.20 1.67
N TRP A 62 -6.40 -5.44 0.37
CA TRP A 62 -7.72 -5.50 -0.24
C TRP A 62 -8.54 -6.69 0.30
N GLU A 63 -7.98 -7.89 0.32
CA GLU A 63 -8.65 -9.09 0.82
C GLU A 63 -9.09 -8.94 2.28
N ARG A 64 -8.26 -8.28 3.09
CA ARG A 64 -8.49 -8.10 4.52
C ARG A 64 -9.08 -6.74 4.88
N ARG A 65 -9.55 -5.96 3.90
CA ARG A 65 -10.07 -4.58 4.10
C ARG A 65 -11.09 -4.43 5.23
N ASN A 66 -11.89 -5.46 5.50
CA ASN A 66 -12.93 -5.44 6.54
C ASN A 66 -12.44 -5.90 7.93
N SER A 67 -11.27 -6.52 8.01
CA SER A 67 -10.72 -7.06 9.27
C SER A 67 -9.46 -6.33 9.73
N ILE A 68 -8.73 -5.70 8.82
CA ILE A 68 -7.53 -4.94 9.14
C ILE A 68 -7.88 -3.53 9.61
N GLN A 69 -7.31 -3.12 10.73
CA GLN A 69 -7.44 -1.76 11.26
C GLN A 69 -6.11 -1.04 11.02
N ILE A 70 -6.12 -0.01 10.16
CA ILE A 70 -4.93 0.76 9.80
C ILE A 70 -5.16 2.23 10.17
N GLU A 71 -4.52 2.70 11.24
CA GLU A 71 -4.60 4.11 11.65
C GLU A 71 -3.60 4.99 10.89
N ASN A 72 -2.40 4.47 10.64
CA ASN A 72 -1.32 5.17 9.94
C ASN A 72 -0.87 4.34 8.73
N PHE A 73 -1.46 4.61 7.56
CA PHE A 73 -1.20 3.85 6.35
C PHE A 73 0.28 3.88 5.91
N PRO A 74 0.97 5.04 5.82
CA PRO A 74 2.41 5.09 5.52
C PRO A 74 3.26 4.24 6.48
N GLY A 75 2.96 4.31 7.79
CA GLY A 75 3.66 3.55 8.80
C GLY A 75 3.43 2.05 8.67
N TYR A 76 2.19 1.66 8.40
CA TYR A 76 1.79 0.28 8.17
C TYR A 76 2.52 -0.32 6.96
N VAL A 77 2.44 0.31 5.78
CA VAL A 77 3.05 -0.24 4.55
C VAL A 77 4.57 -0.33 4.65
N ASN A 78 5.23 0.64 5.28
CA ASN A 78 6.67 0.61 5.47
C ASN A 78 7.09 -0.54 6.40
N LYS A 79 6.38 -0.72 7.53
CA LYS A 79 6.63 -1.82 8.47
C LYS A 79 6.36 -3.19 7.83
N ALA A 80 5.25 -3.33 7.11
CA ALA A 80 4.88 -4.55 6.40
C ALA A 80 5.92 -4.90 5.33
N THR A 81 6.32 -3.94 4.50
CA THR A 81 7.35 -4.13 3.46
C THR A 81 8.67 -4.60 4.08
N LYS A 82 9.13 -3.93 5.15
CA LYS A 82 10.35 -4.33 5.87
C LYS A 82 10.25 -5.76 6.38
N TYR A 83 9.13 -6.12 6.99
CA TYR A 83 8.91 -7.48 7.50
C TYR A 83 8.97 -8.53 6.38
N ILE A 84 8.35 -8.27 5.23
CA ILE A 84 8.39 -9.16 4.06
C ILE A 84 9.83 -9.34 3.58
N VAL A 85 10.60 -8.26 3.37
CA VAL A 85 11.98 -8.37 2.87
C VAL A 85 12.97 -8.99 3.85
N TYR A 86 12.67 -9.01 5.16
CA TYR A 86 13.49 -9.72 6.15
C TYR A 86 13.24 -11.23 6.16
N LYS A 87 12.15 -11.69 5.54
CA LYS A 87 11.76 -13.11 5.47
C LYS A 87 12.16 -13.80 4.18
N ILE A 88 12.54 -13.02 3.17
CA ILE A 88 13.13 -13.49 1.91
C ILE A 88 14.62 -13.74 2.15
#